data_AF-A0A640LQ28-F1
#
_entry.id   AF-A0A640LQ28-F1
#
_cell.length_a   1.000
_cell.length_b   1.000
_cell.length_c   1.000
_cell.angle_alpha   90.00
_cell.angle_beta   90.00
_cell.angle_gamma   90.00
#
_symmetry.space_group_name_H-M   'P 1'
#
loop_
_entity.id
_entity.type
_entity.pdbx_description
1 polymer ?
#
loop_
_entity_poly.entity_id
_entity_poly.type
_entity_poly.pdbx_seq_one_letter_code
_entity_poly.pdbx_strand_id
1 'polypeptide(L)' 'MKKYEIVCPVRKANPYKKMLKATKEHRKIPNQLNREFKQNTPGKPLLTDITYLVYGKIQKAYLSTILDGQSMKF' A
#
# COMPACT_ATOMS: atom_id res chain seq x y z
N MET A 1 -32.33 -15.91 -5.90
CA MET A 1 -32.32 -17.12 -5.04
C MET A 1 -33.35 -17.05 -3.91
N LYS A 2 -33.55 -15.91 -3.22
CA LYS A 2 -34.64 -15.75 -2.22
C LYS A 2 -36.07 -15.97 -2.77
N LYS A 3 -36.35 -15.53 -4.02
CA LYS A 3 -37.67 -15.67 -4.68
C LYS A 3 -38.16 -17.13 -4.82
N TYR A 4 -37.26 -18.11 -4.80
CA TYR A 4 -37.57 -19.53 -4.98
C TYR A 4 -37.12 -20.39 -3.78
N GLU A 5 -36.81 -19.77 -2.64
CA GLU A 5 -36.28 -20.45 -1.45
C GLU A 5 -35.06 -21.36 -1.70
N ILE A 6 -34.33 -21.15 -2.80
CA ILE A 6 -33.13 -21.91 -3.12
C ILE A 6 -32.01 -21.40 -2.20
N VAL A 7 -31.84 -22.08 -1.07
CA VAL A 7 -30.74 -21.85 -0.12
C VAL A 7 -29.50 -22.53 -0.68
N CYS A 8 -28.49 -21.75 -1.08
CA CYS A 8 -27.17 -22.28 -1.42
C CYS A 8 -26.37 -22.53 -0.13
N PRO A 9 -26.08 -23.79 0.27
CA PRO A 9 -25.34 -24.07 1.50
C PRO A 9 -23.87 -23.61 1.43
N VAL A 10 -23.33 -23.45 0.22
CA VAL A 10 -21.90 -23.30 -0.08
C VAL A 10 -21.39 -21.85 -0.04
N ARG A 11 -22.25 -20.85 0.18
CA ARG A 11 -21.83 -19.43 0.27
C ARG A 11 -21.65 -18.94 1.71
N LYS A 12 -21.25 -19.80 2.65
CA LYS A 12 -20.76 -19.33 3.95
C LYS A 12 -19.30 -18.91 3.82
N ALA A 13 -19.01 -17.66 4.18
CA ALA A 13 -17.64 -17.20 4.24
C ALA A 13 -16.86 -18.06 5.24
N ASN A 14 -15.81 -18.75 4.79
CA ASN A 14 -15.00 -19.63 5.63
C ASN A 14 -14.37 -18.81 6.80
N PRO A 15 -14.74 -19.08 8.07
CA PRO A 15 -14.23 -18.34 9.23
C PRO A 15 -12.71 -18.39 9.35
N TYR A 16 -12.10 -19.55 9.09
CA TYR A 16 -10.65 -19.72 9.12
C TYR A 16 -9.95 -18.86 8.06
N LYS A 17 -10.54 -18.73 6.87
CA LYS A 17 -10.00 -17.86 5.81
C LYS A 17 -10.09 -16.38 6.18
N LYS A 18 -11.14 -15.96 6.91
CA LYS A 18 -11.24 -14.60 7.47
C LYS A 18 -10.23 -14.37 8.58
N MET A 19 -10.09 -15.32 9.50
CA MET A 19 -9.14 -15.25 10.62
C MET A 19 -7.70 -15.17 10.13
N LEU A 20 -7.32 -15.96 9.12
CA LEU A 20 -6.02 -15.89 8.44
C LEU A 20 -5.75 -14.56 7.73
N LYS A 21 -6.79 -13.84 7.30
CA LYS A 21 -6.65 -12.51 6.69
C LYS A 21 -6.48 -11.43 7.76
N ALA A 22 -7.26 -11.52 8.85
CA ALA A 22 -7.15 -10.62 10.00
C ALA A 22 -5.79 -10.75 10.71
N THR A 23 -5.24 -11.96 10.85
CA THR A 23 -3.90 -12.16 11.44
C THR A 23 -2.76 -11.66 10.55
N LYS A 24 -2.99 -11.45 9.25
CA LYS A 24 -2.00 -10.81 8.35
C LYS A 24 -1.92 -9.30 8.54
N GLU A 25 -2.97 -8.65 9.04
CA GLU A 25 -3.02 -7.19 9.20
C GLU A 25 -2.00 -6.70 10.24
N HIS A 26 -1.67 -7.53 11.23
CA HIS A 26 -0.65 -7.23 12.24
C HIS A 26 0.75 -7.75 11.89
N ARG A 27 1.06 -7.96 10.60
CA ARG A 27 2.43 -8.27 10.19
C ARG A 27 3.29 -7.02 10.31
N LYS A 28 3.92 -6.82 11.46
CA LYS A 28 4.96 -5.80 11.64
C LYS A 28 6.18 -6.21 10.83
N ILE A 29 6.40 -5.55 9.70
CA ILE A 29 7.64 -5.69 8.95
C ILE A 29 8.71 -4.86 9.68
N PRO A 30 9.90 -5.42 9.96
CA PRO A 30 10.96 -4.64 10.57
C PRO A 30 11.36 -3.50 9.63
N ASN A 31 11.51 -2.29 10.18
CA ASN A 31 12.05 -1.17 9.42
C ASN A 31 13.55 -1.38 9.23
N GLN A 32 13.96 -2.01 8.14
CA GLN A 32 15.38 -2.27 7.85
C GLN A 32 16.21 -0.99 7.69
N LEU A 33 15.57 0.12 7.29
CA LEU A 33 16.24 1.40 7.06
C LEU A 33 16.46 2.19 8.37
N ASN A 34 15.68 1.92 9.43
CA ASN A 34 15.76 2.64 10.72
C ASN A 34 15.77 4.18 10.63
N ARG A 35 15.18 4.76 9.56
CA ARG A 35 15.21 6.21 9.26
C ARG A 35 16.62 6.77 8.98
N GLU A 36 17.57 5.93 8.63
CA GLU A 36 18.92 6.30 8.21
C GLU A 36 18.93 6.66 6.72
N PHE A 37 18.42 7.84 6.38
CA PHE A 37 18.30 8.30 4.98
C PHE A 37 19.61 8.77 4.35
N LYS A 38 20.64 9.07 5.16
CA LYS A 38 21.97 9.47 4.70
C LYS A 38 22.97 8.35 4.96
N GLN A 39 23.29 7.60 3.90
CA GLN A 39 24.20 6.44 3.98
C GLN A 39 25.54 6.70 3.29
N ASN A 40 25.85 7.95 2.93
CA ASN A 40 27.07 8.39 2.22
C ASN A 40 27.30 7.73 0.86
N THR A 41 26.32 6.96 0.37
CA THR A 41 26.33 6.31 -0.95
C THR A 41 25.10 6.80 -1.72
N PRO A 42 25.29 7.54 -2.84
CA PRO A 42 24.20 7.95 -3.72
C PRO A 42 23.43 6.74 -4.28
N GLY A 43 22.12 6.88 -4.46
CA GLY A 43 21.27 5.87 -5.10
C GLY A 43 20.96 4.65 -4.24
N LYS A 44 21.32 4.66 -2.95
CA LYS A 44 21.05 3.56 -2.03
C LYS A 44 19.68 3.70 -1.35
N PRO A 45 19.37 4.79 -0.61
CA PRO A 45 18.01 5.09 -0.19
C PRO A 45 17.28 5.95 -1.24
N LEU A 46 16.31 5.36 -1.95
CA LEU A 46 15.43 6.10 -2.87
C LEU A 46 14.07 6.36 -2.20
N LEU A 47 13.71 7.63 -2.12
CA LEU A 47 12.42 8.09 -1.62
C LEU A 47 11.47 8.19 -2.81
N THR A 48 10.33 7.52 -2.73
CA THR A 48 9.31 7.54 -3.77
C THR A 48 8.05 8.18 -3.24
N ASP A 49 7.45 9.05 -4.05
CA ASP A 49 6.16 9.64 -3.74
C ASP A 49 5.25 9.64 -4.96
N ILE A 50 3.96 9.52 -4.72
CA ILE A 50 2.92 9.57 -5.74
C ILE A 50 1.96 10.67 -5.35
N THR A 51 1.98 11.75 -6.13
CA THR A 51 1.09 12.88 -5.94
C THR A 51 0.00 12.86 -7.01
N TYR A 52 -1.25 13.04 -6.58
CA TYR A 52 -2.39 13.21 -7.46
C TYR A 52 -2.55 14.70 -7.79
N LEU A 53 -2.42 15.03 -9.07
CA LEU A 53 -2.56 16.40 -9.56
C LEU A 53 -3.92 16.55 -10.23
N VAL A 54 -4.78 17.39 -9.66
CA VAL A 54 -6.04 17.78 -10.31
C VAL A 54 -5.78 19.07 -11.09
N TYR A 55 -6.13 19.08 -12.38
CA TYR A 55 -5.94 20.25 -13.23
C TYR A 55 -7.09 20.42 -14.23
N GLY A 56 -7.23 21.63 -14.78
CA GLY A 56 -8.33 21.98 -15.67
C GLY A 56 -9.70 21.85 -14.98
N LYS A 57 -10.73 21.50 -15.74
CA LYS A 57 -12.10 21.40 -15.20
C LYS A 57 -12.31 20.15 -14.34
N ILE A 58 -11.86 18.96 -14.76
CA ILE A 58 -12.01 17.67 -14.03
C ILE A 58 -10.90 16.65 -14.40
N GLN A 59 -9.71 17.09 -14.83
CA GLN A 59 -8.66 16.15 -15.23
C GLN A 59 -7.76 15.78 -14.04
N LYS A 60 -7.25 14.55 -14.04
CA LYS A 60 -6.35 14.02 -13.02
C LYS A 60 -5.10 13.48 -13.68
N ALA A 61 -3.95 13.96 -13.25
CA ALA A 61 -2.64 13.40 -13.56
C ALA A 61 -2.05 12.75 -12.30
N TYR A 62 -1.16 11.80 -12.52
CA TYR A 62 -0.38 11.14 -11.49
C TYR A 62 1.07 11.55 -11.67
N LEU A 63 1.65 12.18 -10.65
CA LEU A 63 3.06 12.49 -10.61
C LEU A 63 3.74 11.44 -9.73
N SER A 64 4.62 10.66 -10.32
CA SER A 64 5.51 9.74 -9.61
C SER A 64 6.88 10.38 -9.54
N THR A 65 7.39 10.64 -8.34
CA THR A 65 8.73 11.19 -8.13
C THR A 65 9.62 10.17 -7.43
N ILE A 66 10.91 10.24 -7.78
CA ILE A 66 11.98 9.50 -7.13
C ILE A 66 13.01 10.55 -6.70
N LEU A 67 13.33 10.58 -5.40
CA LEU A 67 14.33 11.46 -4.82
C LEU A 67 15.43 10.61 -4.17
N ASP A 68 16.69 10.92 -4.47
CA ASP A 68 17.81 10.29 -3.78
C ASP A 68 17.92 10.84 -2.35
N GLY A 69 17.74 9.98 -1.36
CA GLY A 69 17.74 10.34 0.06
C GLY A 69 19.08 10.91 0.53
N GLN A 70 20.18 10.55 -0.14
CA GLN A 70 21.50 11.13 0.14
C GLN A 70 21.58 12.61 -0.24
N SER A 71 20.93 13.00 -1.35
CA SER A 71 20.90 14.38 -1.85
C SER A 71 19.94 15.30 -1.09
N MET A 72 19.00 14.71 -0.34
CA MET A 72 17.98 15.44 0.40
C MET A 72 18.59 16.24 1.56
N LYS A 73 18.26 17.53 1.62
CA LYS A 73 18.54 18.40 2.77
C LYS A 73 17.37 18.31 3.74
N PHE A 74 17.66 18.02 5.01
CA PHE A 74 16.71 18.05 6.11
C PHE A 74 16.66 19.45 6.71
#